data_AF-A0A929KHE7-F1
#
_entry.id   AF-A0A929KHE7-F1
#
_cell.length_a   1.000
_cell.length_b   1.000
_cell.length_c   1.000
_cell.angle_alpha   90.00
_cell.angle_beta   90.00
_cell.angle_gamma   90.00
#
_symmetry.space_group_name_H-M   'P 1'
#
loop_
_entity.id
_entity.type
_entity.pdbx_description
1 polymer ?
#
loop_
_entity_poly.entity_id
_entity_poly.type
_entity_poly.pdbx_seq_one_letter_code
_entity_poly.pdbx_strand_id
1 'polypeptide(L)'
;MNAKIINELKARIEKFIIFLQLDKKPNVFFTHAYGVEECISDAKPETNSIWFNTYFLEKLDFDYALLIILHEIFHFSKQGIQTKQQVAELRYGNLWPFMQIFDIEADLYVVEYILSENPDYSFNQYLSLLYSGASTFRNSTIRQVKLERFIGSLVSIKRYFDTRERKLYLPKLYLNIITLISIQYDFLHLHHVCFDISTEYLEEWKTAFQDAGRLSEDEYLNLLNTLINKFN
;
A
#
# COMPACT_ATOMS: atom_id res chain seq x y z
N MET A 1 0.63 -17.40 -15.24
CA MET A 1 1.63 -16.33 -15.43
C MET A 1 2.84 -16.98 -16.04
N ASN A 2 3.45 -16.40 -17.07
CA ASN A 2 4.58 -17.08 -17.71
C ASN A 2 5.83 -17.06 -16.80
N ALA A 3 6.74 -18.02 -17.00
CA ALA A 3 7.94 -18.17 -16.17
C ALA A 3 8.87 -16.94 -16.26
N LYS A 4 8.89 -16.24 -17.40
CA LYS A 4 9.71 -15.03 -17.59
C LYS A 4 9.28 -13.92 -16.63
N ILE A 5 7.98 -13.61 -16.54
CA ILE A 5 7.43 -12.61 -15.63
C ILE A 5 7.71 -12.98 -14.17
N ILE A 6 7.53 -14.26 -13.80
CA ILE A 6 7.82 -14.72 -12.44
C ILE A 6 9.30 -14.52 -12.09
N ASN A 7 10.21 -14.84 -13.02
CA ASN A 7 11.65 -14.64 -12.78
C ASN A 7 12.01 -13.17 -12.64
N GLU A 8 11.37 -12.30 -13.43
CA GLU A 8 11.53 -10.85 -13.32
C GLU A 8 11.03 -10.31 -11.98
N LEU A 9 9.83 -10.71 -11.55
CA LEU A 9 9.29 -10.38 -10.22
C LEU A 9 10.23 -10.83 -9.11
N LYS A 10 10.74 -12.07 -9.17
CA LYS A 10 11.70 -12.58 -8.18
C LYS A 10 12.97 -11.75 -8.10
N ALA A 11 13.52 -11.31 -9.23
CA ALA A 11 14.70 -10.46 -9.26
C ALA A 11 14.43 -9.09 -8.60
N ARG A 12 13.28 -8.47 -8.90
CA ARG A 12 12.87 -7.19 -8.28
C ARG A 12 12.61 -7.34 -6.77
N ILE A 13 12.05 -8.47 -6.34
CA ILE A 13 11.81 -8.79 -4.93
C ILE A 13 13.12 -9.00 -4.17
N GLU A 14 14.10 -9.67 -4.78
CA GLU A 14 15.40 -9.88 -4.16
C GLU A 14 16.11 -8.55 -3.87
N LYS A 15 16.08 -7.61 -4.81
CA LYS A 15 16.59 -6.26 -4.59
C LYS A 15 15.84 -5.54 -3.47
N PHE A 16 14.52 -5.66 -3.40
CA PHE A 16 13.73 -5.06 -2.33
C PHE A 16 14.06 -5.64 -0.96
N ILE A 17 14.28 -6.96 -0.86
CA ILE A 17 14.70 -7.63 0.38
C ILE A 17 16.07 -7.10 0.85
N ILE A 18 17.00 -6.88 -0.08
CA ILE A 18 18.30 -6.26 0.22
C ILE A 18 18.11 -4.81 0.69
N PHE A 19 17.28 -4.04 -0.01
CA PHE A 19 16.93 -2.66 0.36
C PHE A 19 16.35 -2.59 1.79
N LEU A 20 15.51 -3.54 2.17
CA LEU A 20 14.94 -3.61 3.52
C LEU A 20 15.92 -4.04 4.61
N GLN A 21 17.13 -4.52 4.25
CA GLN A 21 18.13 -5.02 5.19
C GLN A 21 17.52 -6.05 6.17
N LEU A 22 16.86 -7.07 5.63
CA LEU A 22 16.23 -8.11 6.44
C LEU A 22 17.26 -9.10 6.98
N ASP A 23 17.21 -9.38 8.29
CA ASP A 23 18.03 -10.43 8.91
C ASP A 23 17.70 -11.82 8.35
N LYS A 24 16.45 -12.04 7.98
CA LYS A 24 15.95 -13.29 7.42
C LYS A 24 15.18 -13.04 6.12
N LYS A 25 15.69 -13.59 5.02
CA LYS A 25 15.06 -13.52 3.71
C LYS A 25 13.76 -14.35 3.68
N PRO A 26 12.58 -13.76 3.38
CA PRO A 26 11.35 -14.53 3.21
C PRO A 26 11.44 -15.44 1.97
N ASN A 27 10.85 -16.63 2.07
CA ASN A 27 10.65 -17.52 0.93
C ASN A 27 9.42 -17.03 0.15
N VAL A 28 9.61 -16.64 -1.11
CA VAL A 28 8.52 -16.07 -1.93
C VAL A 28 8.10 -17.08 -3.01
N PHE A 29 6.83 -17.46 -2.97
CA PHE A 29 6.23 -18.43 -3.88
C PHE A 29 5.13 -17.81 -4.72
N PHE A 30 5.00 -18.31 -5.95
CA PHE A 30 3.94 -17.94 -6.89
C PHE A 30 3.21 -19.22 -7.25
N THR A 31 1.91 -19.28 -6.98
CA THR A 31 1.09 -20.47 -7.23
C THR A 31 -0.24 -20.11 -7.86
N HIS A 32 -0.75 -21.01 -8.70
CA HIS A 32 -2.09 -20.91 -9.28
C HIS A 32 -3.05 -21.70 -8.37
N ALA A 33 -3.98 -20.97 -7.73
CA ALA A 33 -5.01 -21.52 -6.85
C ALA A 33 -4.52 -22.20 -5.55
N TYR A 34 -4.78 -21.53 -4.43
CA TYR A 34 -5.36 -22.23 -3.29
C TYR A 34 -6.84 -22.45 -3.59
N GLY A 35 -7.47 -23.49 -3.07
CA GLY A 35 -8.88 -23.82 -3.28
C GLY A 35 -9.91 -22.80 -2.75
N VAL A 36 -9.62 -21.50 -2.78
CA VAL A 36 -10.53 -20.41 -2.44
C VAL A 36 -10.17 -19.19 -3.30
N GLU A 37 -11.13 -18.67 -4.06
CA GLU A 37 -11.05 -17.50 -4.92
C GLU A 37 -10.89 -16.16 -4.15
N GLU A 38 -10.33 -16.15 -2.94
CA GLU A 38 -10.56 -15.07 -1.97
C GLU A 38 -9.35 -14.18 -1.61
N CYS A 39 -8.11 -14.51 -2.00
CA CYS A 39 -6.93 -13.70 -1.61
C CYS A 39 -5.79 -13.61 -2.64
N ILE A 40 -5.12 -12.46 -2.63
CA ILE A 40 -3.93 -12.15 -3.45
C ILE A 40 -2.66 -12.77 -2.84
N SER A 41 -2.54 -12.75 -1.51
CA SER A 41 -1.39 -13.25 -0.74
C SER A 41 -1.85 -14.17 0.41
N ASP A 42 -0.97 -15.09 0.81
CA ASP A 42 -1.08 -15.85 2.08
C ASP A 42 0.32 -16.03 2.69
N ALA A 43 0.42 -15.79 3.99
CA ALA A 43 1.68 -15.88 4.74
C ALA A 43 1.72 -17.13 5.62
N LYS A 44 2.89 -17.78 5.66
CA LYS A 44 3.20 -19.01 6.40
C LYS A 44 4.42 -18.77 7.30
N PRO A 45 4.25 -18.11 8.45
CA PRO A 45 5.37 -17.72 9.32
C PRO A 45 6.21 -18.91 9.80
N GLU A 46 5.61 -20.07 10.01
CA GLU A 46 6.28 -21.31 10.43
C GLU A 46 7.35 -21.77 9.43
N THR A 47 7.17 -21.45 8.14
CA THR A 47 8.13 -21.75 7.06
C THR A 47 8.85 -20.50 6.55
N ASN A 48 8.62 -19.35 7.20
CA ASN A 48 9.07 -18.04 6.75
C ASN A 48 8.72 -17.76 5.28
N SER A 49 7.48 -18.07 4.89
CA SER A 49 7.04 -18.02 3.49
C SER A 49 5.91 -17.04 3.25
N ILE A 50 5.90 -16.44 2.08
CA ILE A 50 4.75 -15.71 1.53
C ILE A 50 4.42 -16.25 0.14
N TRP A 51 3.13 -16.47 -0.10
CA TRP A 51 2.61 -17.08 -1.31
C TRP A 51 1.70 -16.09 -2.02
N PHE A 52 1.95 -15.88 -3.31
CA PHE A 52 1.14 -15.01 -4.16
C PHE A 52 0.32 -15.82 -5.15
N ASN A 53 -0.97 -15.48 -5.24
CA ASN A 53 -1.90 -16.11 -6.16
C ASN A 53 -1.75 -15.53 -7.56
N THR A 54 -1.18 -16.29 -8.49
CA THR A 54 -0.93 -15.80 -9.85
C THR A 54 -2.21 -15.50 -10.62
N TYR A 55 -3.35 -16.12 -10.25
CA TYR A 55 -4.64 -15.86 -10.88
C TYR A 55 -5.04 -14.38 -10.83
N PHE A 56 -4.78 -13.70 -9.69
CA PHE A 56 -5.05 -12.27 -9.56
C PHE A 56 -3.98 -11.44 -10.25
N LEU A 57 -2.71 -11.76 -10.03
CA LEU A 57 -1.60 -10.99 -10.55
C LEU A 57 -1.52 -10.99 -12.08
N GLU A 58 -2.01 -12.05 -12.74
CA GLU A 58 -2.09 -12.13 -14.21
C GLU A 58 -3.09 -11.15 -14.84
N LYS A 59 -3.99 -10.58 -14.04
CA LYS A 59 -4.96 -9.59 -14.50
C LYS A 59 -4.47 -8.16 -14.34
N LEU A 60 -3.27 -7.97 -13.79
CA LEU A 60 -2.70 -6.67 -13.46
C LEU A 60 -1.53 -6.34 -14.37
N ASP A 61 -1.32 -5.05 -14.58
CA ASP A 61 -0.09 -4.56 -15.16
C ASP A 61 1.10 -4.94 -14.26
N PHE A 62 2.24 -5.21 -14.89
CA PHE A 62 3.41 -5.75 -14.21
C PHE A 62 3.85 -4.88 -13.02
N ASP A 63 3.95 -3.56 -13.23
CA ASP A 63 4.41 -2.63 -12.19
C ASP A 63 3.40 -2.55 -11.03
N TYR A 64 2.11 -2.68 -11.32
CA TYR A 64 1.07 -2.63 -10.28
C TYR A 64 1.03 -3.94 -9.48
N ALA A 65 1.20 -5.08 -10.17
CA ALA A 65 1.40 -6.37 -9.52
C ALA A 65 2.64 -6.34 -8.60
N LEU A 66 3.74 -5.77 -9.08
CA LEU A 66 4.96 -5.61 -8.30
C LEU A 66 4.70 -4.75 -7.05
N LEU A 67 4.03 -3.60 -7.18
CA LEU A 67 3.68 -2.73 -6.05
C LEU A 67 2.95 -3.51 -4.94
N ILE A 68 1.92 -4.29 -5.29
CA ILE A 68 1.18 -5.12 -4.33
C ILE A 68 2.10 -6.16 -3.68
N ILE A 69 2.93 -6.85 -4.47
CA ILE A 69 3.83 -7.87 -3.94
C ILE A 69 4.81 -7.28 -2.93
N LEU A 70 5.42 -6.13 -3.23
CA LEU A 70 6.37 -5.48 -2.33
C LEU A 70 5.69 -4.99 -1.05
N HIS A 71 4.47 -4.44 -1.16
CA HIS A 71 3.66 -4.03 -0.02
C HIS A 71 3.40 -5.19 0.95
N GLU A 72 2.95 -6.33 0.42
CA GLU A 72 2.67 -7.54 1.23
C GLU A 72 3.96 -8.15 1.84
N ILE A 73 5.08 -8.08 1.12
CA ILE A 73 6.39 -8.51 1.65
C ILE A 73 6.84 -7.61 2.81
N PHE A 74 6.57 -6.30 2.73
CA PHE A 74 6.89 -5.37 3.81
C PHE A 74 6.09 -5.71 5.09
N HIS A 75 4.78 -5.92 4.96
CA HIS A 75 3.93 -6.35 6.07
C HIS A 75 4.47 -7.62 6.74
N PHE A 76 4.77 -8.64 5.93
CA PHE A 76 5.29 -9.92 6.41
C PHE A 76 6.62 -9.77 7.14
N SER A 77 7.54 -8.97 6.59
CA SER A 77 8.95 -8.98 6.99
C SER A 77 9.30 -7.94 8.05
N LYS A 78 8.67 -6.76 8.03
CA LYS A 78 8.98 -5.64 8.94
C LYS A 78 7.94 -5.44 10.03
N GLN A 79 6.66 -5.63 9.71
CA GLN A 79 5.58 -5.41 10.67
C GLN A 79 5.13 -6.70 11.38
N GLY A 80 5.64 -7.86 10.97
CA GLY A 80 5.32 -9.14 11.61
C GLY A 80 3.85 -9.54 11.47
N ILE A 81 3.13 -8.98 10.49
CA ILE A 81 1.74 -9.33 10.20
C ILE A 81 1.78 -10.57 9.31
N GLN A 82 1.69 -11.73 9.95
CA GLN A 82 2.07 -12.99 9.33
C GLN A 82 0.89 -13.91 9.04
N THR A 83 -0.32 -13.61 9.53
CA THR A 83 -1.49 -14.46 9.34
C THR A 83 -2.76 -13.65 9.11
N LYS A 84 -3.71 -14.24 8.39
CA LYS A 84 -5.06 -13.67 8.23
C LYS A 84 -5.78 -13.50 9.57
N GLN A 85 -5.49 -14.37 10.54
CA GLN A 85 -6.04 -14.26 11.89
C GLN A 85 -5.56 -12.98 12.57
N GLN A 86 -4.26 -12.65 12.52
CA GLN A 86 -3.75 -11.39 13.05
C GLN A 86 -4.37 -10.18 12.33
N VAL A 87 -4.52 -10.25 11.01
CA VAL A 87 -5.23 -9.21 10.23
C VAL A 87 -6.69 -9.08 10.70
N ALA A 88 -7.37 -10.20 10.97
CA ALA A 88 -8.74 -10.21 11.46
C ALA A 88 -8.82 -9.66 12.90
N GLU A 89 -7.92 -10.05 13.80
CA GLU A 89 -7.83 -9.54 15.16
C GLU A 89 -7.63 -8.02 15.15
N LEU A 90 -6.73 -7.53 14.30
CA LEU A 90 -6.53 -6.09 14.13
C LEU A 90 -7.80 -5.43 13.56
N ARG A 91 -8.39 -5.97 12.49
CA ARG A 91 -9.58 -5.38 11.83
C ARG A 91 -10.85 -5.41 12.67
N TYR A 92 -11.09 -6.47 13.44
CA TYR A 92 -12.34 -6.69 14.16
C TYR A 92 -12.24 -6.43 15.67
N GLY A 93 -11.03 -6.32 16.22
CA GLY A 93 -10.78 -6.03 17.64
C GLY A 93 -10.74 -4.54 18.00
N ASN A 94 -11.37 -3.65 17.22
CA ASN A 94 -11.26 -2.18 17.33
C ASN A 94 -9.87 -1.59 17.03
N LEU A 95 -8.95 -2.40 16.50
CA LEU A 95 -7.60 -1.98 16.09
C LEU A 95 -7.51 -1.78 14.56
N TRP A 96 -8.65 -1.66 13.86
CA TRP A 96 -8.67 -1.47 12.40
C TRP A 96 -7.82 -0.28 11.93
N PRO A 97 -7.67 0.82 12.70
CA PRO A 97 -6.84 1.93 12.30
C PRO A 97 -5.33 1.61 12.31
N PHE A 98 -4.90 0.60 13.09
CA PHE A 98 -3.52 0.12 13.08
C PHE A 98 -3.16 -0.45 11.71
N MET A 99 -4.02 -1.30 11.15
CA MET A 99 -3.80 -1.87 9.81
C MET A 99 -3.69 -0.78 8.76
N GLN A 100 -4.43 0.32 8.89
CA GLN A 100 -4.34 1.39 7.89
C GLN A 100 -3.05 2.17 8.00
N ILE A 101 -2.57 2.46 9.21
CA ILE A 101 -1.28 3.12 9.39
C ILE A 101 -0.16 2.21 8.85
N PHE A 102 -0.26 0.90 9.09
CA PHE A 102 0.66 -0.08 8.53
C PHE A 102 0.64 -0.15 7.01
N ASP A 103 -0.55 -0.12 6.39
CA ASP A 103 -0.68 -0.06 4.94
C ASP A 103 -0.05 1.24 4.38
N ILE A 104 -0.27 2.40 5.03
CA ILE A 104 0.31 3.70 4.62
C ILE A 104 1.85 3.65 4.70
N GLU A 105 2.37 3.06 5.79
CA GLU A 105 3.81 2.88 5.96
C GLU A 105 4.39 1.94 4.88
N ALA A 106 3.74 0.81 4.63
CA ALA A 106 4.14 -0.12 3.57
C ALA A 106 4.17 0.57 2.21
N ASP A 107 3.14 1.34 1.86
CA ASP A 107 3.08 2.10 0.60
C ASP A 107 4.26 3.08 0.46
N LEU A 108 4.59 3.81 1.54
CA LEU A 108 5.71 4.75 1.54
C LEU A 108 7.07 4.06 1.34
N TYR A 109 7.30 2.91 1.99
CA TYR A 109 8.53 2.13 1.83
C TYR A 109 8.68 1.55 0.42
N VAL A 110 7.58 1.12 -0.19
CA VAL A 110 7.59 0.64 -1.57
C VAL A 110 7.97 1.79 -2.52
N VAL A 111 7.42 2.98 -2.32
CA VAL A 111 7.78 4.17 -3.11
C VAL A 111 9.24 4.57 -2.91
N GLU A 112 9.73 4.55 -1.67
CA GLU A 112 11.14 4.79 -1.37
C GLU A 112 12.06 3.84 -2.14
N TYR A 113 11.71 2.55 -2.19
CA TYR A 113 12.44 1.57 -3.00
C TYR A 113 12.37 1.88 -4.51
N ILE A 114 11.19 2.20 -5.05
CA ILE A 114 11.04 2.54 -6.47
C ILE A 114 11.95 3.72 -6.84
N LEU A 115 12.00 4.76 -6.00
CA LEU A 115 12.86 5.93 -6.18
C LEU A 115 14.34 5.62 -6.02
N SER A 116 14.71 4.62 -5.21
CA SER A 116 16.09 4.17 -5.10
C SER A 116 16.59 3.48 -6.38
N GLU A 117 15.69 2.78 -7.09
CA GLU A 117 15.99 2.13 -8.37
C GLU A 117 15.82 3.07 -9.57
N ASN A 118 14.99 4.10 -9.43
CA ASN A 118 14.73 5.11 -10.46
C ASN A 118 14.54 6.49 -9.82
N PRO A 119 15.63 7.26 -9.64
CA PRO A 119 15.58 8.58 -8.99
C PRO A 119 14.70 9.61 -9.71
N ASP A 120 14.51 9.44 -11.03
CA ASP A 120 13.71 10.31 -11.88
C ASP A 120 12.22 9.91 -11.91
N TYR A 121 11.84 8.83 -11.21
CA TYR A 121 10.44 8.48 -11.05
C TYR A 121 9.71 9.66 -10.39
N SER A 122 8.60 10.07 -10.98
CA SER A 122 7.83 11.25 -10.59
C SER A 122 6.54 10.85 -9.87
N PHE A 123 5.98 11.80 -9.12
CA PHE A 123 4.71 11.55 -8.45
C PHE A 123 3.56 11.28 -9.44
N ASN A 124 3.56 11.93 -10.61
CA ASN A 124 2.57 11.64 -11.64
C ASN A 124 2.70 10.22 -12.18
N GLN A 125 3.92 9.69 -12.36
CA GLN A 125 4.09 8.27 -12.72
C GLN A 125 3.55 7.34 -11.63
N TYR A 126 3.72 7.68 -10.36
CA TYR A 126 3.08 6.93 -9.26
C TYR A 126 1.55 6.97 -9.34
N LEU A 127 0.96 8.14 -9.61
CA LEU A 127 -0.50 8.26 -9.77
C LEU A 127 -1.02 7.48 -10.99
N SER A 128 -0.32 7.52 -12.12
CA SER A 128 -0.64 6.72 -13.31
C SER A 128 -0.64 5.21 -13.00
N LEU A 129 0.33 4.76 -12.21
CA LEU A 129 0.40 3.38 -11.73
C LEU A 129 -0.83 3.00 -10.89
N LEU A 130 -1.27 3.89 -10.00
CA LEU A 130 -2.49 3.68 -9.19
C LEU A 130 -3.75 3.67 -10.06
N TYR A 131 -3.84 4.52 -11.07
CA TYR A 131 -4.95 4.57 -12.01
C TYR A 131 -5.13 3.23 -12.76
N SER A 132 -4.03 2.67 -13.28
CA SER A 132 -4.02 1.33 -13.90
C SER A 132 -4.63 0.30 -12.97
N GLY A 133 -4.17 0.23 -11.72
CA GLY A 133 -4.68 -0.71 -10.74
C GLY A 133 -6.15 -0.52 -10.34
N ALA A 134 -6.57 0.73 -10.16
CA ALA A 134 -7.95 1.08 -9.82
C ALA A 134 -8.93 0.71 -10.95
N SER A 135 -8.48 0.78 -12.22
CA SER A 135 -9.28 0.38 -13.37
C SER A 135 -9.61 -1.13 -13.35
N THR A 136 -8.69 -1.97 -12.85
CA THR A 136 -8.86 -3.42 -12.73
C THR A 136 -9.72 -3.84 -11.54
N PHE A 137 -9.57 -3.20 -10.38
CA PHE A 137 -10.25 -3.55 -9.14
C PHE A 137 -11.37 -2.56 -8.78
N ARG A 138 -12.41 -2.49 -9.62
CA ARG A 138 -13.58 -1.66 -9.32
C ARG A 138 -14.31 -2.20 -8.10
N ASN A 139 -14.46 -1.38 -7.05
CA ASN A 139 -15.22 -1.73 -5.86
C ASN A 139 -16.39 -0.77 -5.67
N SER A 140 -17.62 -1.27 -5.80
CA SER A 140 -18.84 -0.49 -5.64
C SER A 140 -19.15 -0.08 -4.20
N THR A 141 -18.48 -0.69 -3.20
CA THR A 141 -18.78 -0.47 -1.79
C THR A 141 -17.54 0.02 -1.04
N ILE A 142 -17.50 1.33 -0.74
CA ILE A 142 -16.47 1.90 0.14
C ILE A 142 -16.90 1.81 1.60
N ARG A 143 -15.97 1.31 2.42
CA ARG A 143 -15.94 1.63 3.85
C ARG A 143 -15.11 2.90 4.00
N GLN A 144 -15.62 3.92 4.69
CA GLN A 144 -14.98 5.23 4.91
C GLN A 144 -13.48 5.11 5.25
N VAL A 145 -13.17 4.18 6.15
CA VAL A 145 -11.86 3.62 6.46
C VAL A 145 -10.92 3.54 5.23
N LYS A 146 -11.30 2.83 4.16
CA LYS A 146 -10.43 2.64 2.99
C LYS A 146 -10.07 3.96 2.29
N LEU A 147 -11.00 4.92 2.30
CA LEU A 147 -10.77 6.24 1.73
C LEU A 147 -9.76 7.04 2.56
N GLU A 148 -9.90 7.02 3.89
CA GLU A 148 -8.97 7.70 4.81
C GLU A 148 -7.55 7.17 4.67
N ARG A 149 -7.40 5.84 4.56
CA ARG A 149 -6.12 5.19 4.26
C ARG A 149 -5.55 5.68 2.93
N PHE A 150 -6.37 5.69 1.87
CA PHE A 150 -5.95 6.14 0.54
C PHE A 150 -5.43 7.59 0.55
N ILE A 151 -6.15 8.51 1.23
CA ILE A 151 -5.71 9.90 1.37
C ILE A 151 -4.40 9.97 2.16
N GLY A 152 -4.29 9.24 3.28
CA GLY A 152 -3.07 9.18 4.08
C GLY A 152 -1.84 8.68 3.29
N SER A 153 -1.99 7.61 2.50
CA SER A 153 -0.93 7.10 1.62
C SER A 153 -0.51 8.16 0.61
N LEU A 154 -1.45 8.78 -0.09
CA LEU A 154 -1.15 9.78 -1.12
C LEU A 154 -0.45 11.02 -0.57
N VAL A 155 -0.92 11.57 0.55
CA VAL A 155 -0.29 12.74 1.17
C VAL A 155 1.12 12.40 1.67
N SER A 156 1.30 11.24 2.33
CA SER A 156 2.61 10.78 2.80
C SER A 156 3.61 10.64 1.65
N ILE A 157 3.16 9.99 0.58
CA ILE A 157 3.98 9.75 -0.60
C ILE A 157 4.32 11.05 -1.31
N LYS A 158 3.35 11.95 -1.54
CA LYS A 158 3.63 13.25 -2.17
C LYS A 158 4.68 14.03 -1.40
N ARG A 159 4.53 14.11 -0.07
CA ARG A 159 5.51 14.81 0.78
C ARG A 159 6.89 14.17 0.70
N TYR A 160 6.96 12.84 0.58
CA TYR A 160 8.23 12.15 0.34
C TYR A 160 8.84 12.48 -1.03
N PHE A 161 8.05 12.57 -2.10
CA PHE A 161 8.54 13.06 -3.40
C PHE A 161 9.11 14.48 -3.31
N ASP A 162 8.45 15.36 -2.55
CA ASP A 162 8.84 16.78 -2.45
C ASP A 162 10.07 17.02 -1.57
N THR A 163 10.20 16.27 -0.48
CA THR A 163 11.14 16.59 0.60
C THR A 163 12.15 15.49 0.91
N ARG A 164 11.89 14.25 0.46
CA ARG A 164 12.59 13.02 0.88
C ARG A 164 12.51 12.72 2.38
N GLU A 165 11.64 13.41 3.12
CA GLU A 165 11.44 13.14 4.54
C GLU A 165 10.59 11.88 4.76
N ARG A 166 11.11 10.95 5.56
CA ARG A 166 10.41 9.71 5.92
C ARG A 166 9.41 9.99 7.05
N LYS A 167 8.26 10.57 6.70
CA LYS A 167 7.17 10.92 7.64
C LYS A 167 5.83 10.39 7.14
N LEU A 168 5.02 9.87 8.06
CA LEU A 168 3.64 9.45 7.79
C LEU A 168 2.69 10.63 8.04
N TYR A 169 1.93 11.00 7.03
CA TYR A 169 0.87 11.99 7.15
C TYR A 169 -0.44 11.23 7.33
N LEU A 170 -1.02 11.34 8.53
CA LEU A 170 -2.16 10.55 8.96
C LEU A 170 -3.40 11.44 9.16
N PRO A 171 -4.57 11.05 8.66
CA PRO A 171 -5.83 11.70 9.05
C PRO A 171 -6.03 11.78 10.58
N LYS A 172 -6.53 12.89 11.10
CA LYS A 172 -6.61 13.16 12.55
C LYS A 172 -7.45 12.17 13.35
N LEU A 173 -8.36 11.45 12.70
CA LEU A 173 -9.09 10.32 13.31
C LEU A 173 -8.15 9.23 13.89
N TYR A 174 -6.90 9.16 13.42
CA TYR A 174 -5.87 8.26 13.93
C TYR A 174 -5.22 8.73 15.25
N LEU A 175 -5.41 9.98 15.68
CA LEU A 175 -4.67 10.57 16.82
C LEU A 175 -4.86 9.81 18.14
N ASN A 176 -6.10 9.44 18.46
CA ASN A 176 -6.41 8.67 19.68
C ASN A 176 -5.74 7.28 19.68
N ILE A 177 -5.43 6.78 18.48
CA ILE A 177 -4.93 5.42 18.28
C ILE A 177 -3.42 5.42 18.25
N ILE A 178 -2.80 6.44 17.67
CA ILE A 178 -1.35 6.63 17.75
C ILE A 178 -0.90 6.74 19.21
N THR A 179 -1.70 7.42 20.05
CA THR A 179 -1.45 7.47 21.50
C THR A 179 -1.45 6.05 22.09
N LEU A 180 -2.43 5.22 21.72
CA LEU A 180 -2.51 3.82 22.17
C LEU A 180 -1.36 2.94 21.62
N ILE A 181 -0.98 3.15 20.35
CA ILE A 181 0.16 2.50 19.68
C ILE A 181 1.44 2.80 20.44
N SER A 182 1.76 4.07 20.66
CA SER A 182 3.01 4.48 21.30
C SER A 182 3.19 3.90 22.72
N ILE A 183 2.09 3.54 23.38
CA ILE A 183 2.09 2.97 24.73
C ILE A 183 2.24 1.45 24.71
N GLN A 184 1.65 0.76 23.73
CA GLN A 184 1.61 -0.72 23.69
C GLN A 184 2.60 -1.34 22.70
N TYR A 185 3.03 -0.60 21.69
CA TYR A 185 3.65 -1.09 20.49
C TYR A 185 4.75 -0.11 20.02
N ASP A 186 6.02 -0.48 20.22
CA ASP A 186 7.20 0.15 19.59
C ASP A 186 7.32 -0.21 18.08
N PHE A 187 6.24 -0.04 17.31
CA PHE A 187 6.08 -0.66 15.97
C PHE A 187 6.05 0.34 14.82
N LEU A 188 5.86 1.64 15.08
CA LEU A 188 5.94 2.65 14.03
C LEU A 188 7.39 3.03 13.79
N HIS A 189 7.89 2.75 12.59
CA HIS A 189 9.29 3.03 12.26
C HIS A 189 9.52 4.50 11.87
N LEU A 190 8.44 5.26 11.69
CA LEU A 190 8.46 6.60 11.14
C LEU A 190 7.74 7.61 12.04
N HIS A 191 8.24 8.85 12.02
CA HIS A 191 7.54 9.99 12.61
C HIS A 191 6.22 10.24 11.87
N HIS A 192 5.21 10.74 12.60
CA HIS A 192 3.90 11.01 12.04
C HIS A 192 3.47 12.47 12.24
N VAL A 193 2.65 12.96 11.32
CA VAL A 193 1.99 14.27 11.35
C VAL A 193 0.51 14.04 11.09
N CYS A 194 -0.35 14.51 11.99
CA CYS A 194 -1.79 14.40 11.80
C CYS A 194 -2.35 15.59 11.02
N PHE A 195 -3.33 15.35 10.15
CA PHE A 195 -4.02 16.42 9.40
C PHE A 195 -5.55 16.20 9.34
N ASP A 196 -6.29 17.29 9.17
CA ASP A 196 -7.75 17.26 9.02
C ASP A 196 -8.14 17.03 7.55
N ILE A 197 -9.01 16.06 7.28
CA ILE A 197 -9.61 15.89 5.94
C ILE A 197 -10.81 16.84 5.87
N SER A 198 -10.74 17.84 4.99
CA SER A 198 -11.89 18.72 4.76
C SER A 198 -13.08 17.93 4.20
N THR A 199 -14.24 18.06 4.86
CA THR A 199 -15.48 17.45 4.39
C THR A 199 -15.98 18.05 3.07
N GLU A 200 -15.53 19.27 2.75
CA GLU A 200 -15.86 19.96 1.48
C GLU A 200 -15.43 19.15 0.26
N TYR A 201 -14.30 18.43 0.36
CA TYR A 201 -13.72 17.70 -0.77
C TYR A 201 -13.91 16.19 -0.70
N LEU A 202 -14.76 15.72 0.22
CA LEU A 202 -14.92 14.29 0.47
C LEU A 202 -15.52 13.56 -0.74
N GLU A 203 -16.41 14.21 -1.47
CA GLU A 203 -17.03 13.63 -2.66
C GLU A 203 -16.03 13.52 -3.81
N GLU A 204 -15.19 14.53 -4.05
CA GLU A 204 -14.11 14.42 -5.05
C GLU A 204 -13.10 13.34 -4.70
N TRP A 205 -12.76 13.20 -3.41
CA TRP A 205 -11.91 12.11 -2.93
C TRP A 205 -12.55 10.73 -3.18
N LYS A 206 -13.86 10.60 -2.95
CA LYS A 206 -14.60 9.38 -3.30
C LYS A 206 -14.60 9.13 -4.80
N THR A 207 -14.81 10.15 -5.63
CA THR A 207 -14.76 10.03 -7.09
C THR A 207 -13.40 9.52 -7.54
N ALA A 208 -12.31 10.12 -7.06
CA ALA A 208 -10.96 9.67 -7.40
C ALA A 208 -10.71 8.22 -6.97
N PHE A 209 -11.23 7.78 -5.83
CA PHE A 209 -10.96 6.44 -5.32
C PHE A 209 -11.89 5.34 -5.88
N GLN A 210 -13.19 5.62 -6.09
CA GLN A 210 -14.19 4.63 -6.58
C GLN A 210 -14.32 4.59 -8.09
N ASP A 211 -14.36 5.78 -8.66
CA ASP A 211 -14.78 6.02 -10.03
C ASP A 211 -13.58 6.39 -10.90
N ALA A 212 -12.35 6.07 -10.46
CA ALA A 212 -11.14 6.26 -11.24
C ALA A 212 -11.31 5.74 -12.68
N GLY A 213 -11.86 4.53 -12.84
CA GLY A 213 -12.11 3.95 -14.16
C GLY A 213 -13.24 4.58 -14.99
N ARG A 214 -13.92 5.62 -14.48
CA ARG A 214 -14.85 6.48 -15.25
C ARG A 214 -14.20 7.78 -15.72
N LEU A 215 -13.07 8.16 -15.11
CA LEU A 215 -12.25 9.28 -15.54
C LEU A 215 -11.28 8.81 -16.61
N SER A 216 -10.89 9.69 -17.52
CA SER A 216 -9.63 9.51 -18.24
C SER A 216 -8.45 9.61 -17.27
N GLU A 217 -7.29 9.10 -17.68
CA GLU A 217 -6.07 9.20 -16.87
C GLU A 217 -5.72 10.68 -16.57
N ASP A 218 -5.79 11.56 -17.57
CA ASP A 218 -5.53 12.99 -17.38
C ASP A 218 -6.50 13.64 -16.38
N GLU A 219 -7.79 13.31 -16.44
CA GLU A 219 -8.78 13.79 -15.45
C GLU A 219 -8.46 13.29 -14.05
N TYR A 220 -8.09 12.02 -13.91
CA TYR A 220 -7.69 11.42 -12.63
C TYR A 220 -6.45 12.10 -12.04
N LEU A 221 -5.41 12.27 -12.86
CA LEU A 221 -4.16 12.92 -12.46
C LEU A 221 -4.40 14.38 -12.04
N ASN A 222 -5.18 15.13 -12.82
CA ASN A 222 -5.51 16.52 -12.50
C ASN A 222 -6.33 16.62 -11.21
N LEU A 223 -7.31 15.73 -11.02
CA LEU A 223 -8.13 15.67 -9.82
C LEU A 223 -7.27 15.41 -8.58
N LEU A 224 -6.44 14.35 -8.60
CA LEU A 224 -5.61 14.01 -7.46
C LEU A 224 -4.56 15.08 -7.15
N ASN A 225 -3.89 15.64 -8.16
CA ASN A 225 -2.96 16.75 -7.93
C ASN A 225 -3.66 17.94 -7.29
N THR A 226 -4.87 18.29 -7.75
CA THR A 226 -5.67 19.37 -7.16
C THR A 226 -6.02 19.08 -5.71
N LEU A 227 -6.47 17.87 -5.39
CA LEU A 227 -6.86 17.49 -4.04
C LEU A 227 -5.66 17.43 -3.08
N ILE A 228 -4.54 16.87 -3.51
CA ILE A 228 -3.34 16.71 -2.69
C ILE A 228 -2.68 18.06 -2.40
N ASN A 229 -2.66 18.97 -3.38
CA ASN A 229 -2.09 20.31 -3.19
C ASN A 229 -2.83 21.15 -2.13
N LYS A 230 -4.04 20.76 -1.72
CA LYS A 230 -4.77 21.40 -0.62
C LYS A 230 -4.22 21.04 0.76
N PHE A 231 -3.35 20.03 0.85
CA PHE A 231 -2.66 19.63 2.08
C PHE A 231 -1.23 20.20 2.17
N ASN A 232 -0.85 21.09 1.23
CA ASN A 232 0.48 21.72 1.18
C ASN A 232 0.66 22.82 2.22
#